data_AF-A0A7J6T463-F1
#
_entry.id   AF-A0A7J6T463-F1
#
_cell.length_a   1.000
_cell.length_b   1.000
_cell.length_c   1.000
_cell.angle_alpha   90.00
_cell.angle_beta   90.00
_cell.angle_gamma   90.00
#
_symmetry.space_group_name_H-M   'P 1'
#
loop_
_entity.id
_entity.type
_entity.pdbx_description
1 polymer ?
#
loop_
_entity_poly.entity_id
_entity_poly.type
_entity_poly.pdbx_seq_one_letter_code
_entity_poly.pdbx_strand_id
1 'polypeptide(L)'
;MPVDSVASAVTEQAAGESHGSQVKNPELIISSCEEFLSPKRLKASEGLPEDSESVVEETDVEYINGYLAKMHSGAGLQCQVMEGKGRTLTSKKHHEIGDVIFVEPPLHIVCEEAGDPDFEEIKKLCDVEGDMDYDPLWYWCALRSLTDADLPSNSRITTVAAEVQRRLLLLHRPETTEISESVDRVAKACGLEGKEELLEDLLQVWIHNCFEYQETPTGYSTYFAPAFMSHSCLPNADWVNDPEGNFVLKSRMVINEGDEICVSYLSEEALLDCTKTRVDDLDSTKGFACTCPRCVADVDPSRVFACPSCSLGEVTFPSQAPLMSEGEEAIGSFDDFPSCSTCGRELTRDGFKACLRIESRIGNILESLEAKPISRHNAGEFLSSMEVEQLQRLSQLGTHDKHGLSAKLLHILVDYYVFTKEYSEAIKCIDIYLDFCERVYDGLNGARSWALEEKGDILLEMATYEILIERNSSKFSGFSSQSIRRMFFYGTFAEDEIGKLASSRILETYEKAAEELKLLFGDWHEYHTKVHEKIIKECVFVLPLVALVLPVLPTAKEIVPAFNLGRHNVDTAPLFT
;
A
#
# COMPACT_ATOMS: atom_id res chain seq x y z
N MET A 1 17.34 -19.09 -13.29
CA MET A 1 16.47 -19.35 -12.12
C MET A 1 15.04 -19.22 -12.64
N PRO A 2 14.08 -20.09 -12.29
CA PRO A 2 12.77 -20.03 -12.93
C PRO A 2 12.04 -18.75 -12.50
N VAL A 3 11.45 -18.07 -13.49
CA VAL A 3 10.84 -16.74 -13.45
C VAL A 3 9.48 -16.75 -12.73
N ASP A 4 8.98 -17.94 -12.38
CA ASP A 4 7.63 -18.18 -11.85
C ASP A 4 7.32 -17.56 -10.47
N SER A 5 8.32 -17.10 -9.70
CA SER A 5 8.06 -16.53 -8.36
C SER A 5 7.74 -15.02 -8.36
N VAL A 6 8.07 -14.28 -9.43
CA VAL A 6 7.87 -12.82 -9.47
C VAL A 6 6.42 -12.50 -9.84
N ALA A 7 5.82 -13.24 -10.77
CA ALA A 7 4.44 -12.99 -11.23
C ALA A 7 3.38 -13.18 -10.14
N SER A 8 3.55 -14.16 -9.24
CA SER A 8 2.60 -14.43 -8.14
C SER A 8 2.76 -13.46 -6.96
N ALA A 9 3.92 -12.84 -6.79
CA ALA A 9 4.21 -11.93 -5.68
C ALA A 9 3.75 -10.49 -5.97
N VAL A 10 3.65 -10.10 -7.25
CA VAL A 10 3.06 -8.82 -7.65
C VAL A 10 1.54 -8.80 -7.41
N THR A 11 0.86 -9.95 -7.52
CA THR A 11 -0.60 -10.05 -7.31
C THR A 11 -1.02 -9.96 -5.83
N GLU A 12 -0.16 -10.33 -4.87
CA GLU A 12 -0.48 -10.27 -3.43
C GLU A 12 -0.20 -8.91 -2.78
N GLN A 13 0.62 -8.06 -3.40
CA GLN A 13 0.94 -6.71 -2.90
C GLN A 13 -0.23 -5.70 -3.07
N ALA A 14 -1.35 -6.15 -3.66
CA ALA A 14 -2.48 -5.38 -4.15
C ALA A 14 -3.76 -5.49 -3.31
N ALA A 15 -3.76 -6.20 -2.18
CA ALA A 15 -4.93 -6.25 -1.28
C ALA A 15 -5.02 -5.02 -0.36
N GLY A 16 -4.92 -3.82 -0.93
CA GLY A 16 -5.39 -2.58 -0.30
C GLY A 16 -6.77 -2.28 -0.84
N GLU A 17 -7.82 -2.57 -0.08
CA GLU A 17 -9.21 -2.35 -0.48
C GLU A 17 -9.41 -0.90 -0.98
N SER A 18 -9.52 -0.74 -2.30
CA SER A 18 -9.88 0.52 -2.94
C SER A 18 -11.29 0.40 -3.51
N HIS A 19 -12.23 1.18 -2.96
CA HIS A 19 -13.60 1.20 -3.46
C HIS A 19 -13.73 2.29 -4.53
N GLY A 20 -13.91 1.85 -5.79
CA GLY A 20 -13.89 2.71 -6.97
C GLY A 20 -14.96 3.80 -7.01
N SER A 21 -14.52 5.01 -7.39
CA SER A 21 -15.37 6.11 -7.84
C SER A 21 -15.07 6.41 -9.32
N GLN A 22 -16.10 6.34 -10.17
CA GLN A 22 -15.99 6.53 -11.62
C GLN A 22 -15.75 8.00 -11.99
N VAL A 23 -14.66 8.29 -12.69
CA VAL A 23 -14.45 9.59 -13.37
C VAL A 23 -14.45 9.41 -14.89
N LYS A 24 -15.19 10.29 -15.57
CA LYS A 24 -15.37 10.31 -17.03
C LYS A 24 -14.42 11.33 -17.68
N ASN A 25 -13.74 10.88 -18.75
CA ASN A 25 -13.09 11.60 -19.87
C ASN A 25 -12.60 13.05 -19.69
N PRO A 26 -11.38 13.32 -20.20
CA PRO A 26 -11.19 14.54 -20.99
C PRO A 26 -10.46 14.33 -22.33
N GLU A 27 -11.00 14.96 -23.36
CA GLU A 27 -10.44 15.11 -24.71
C GLU A 27 -9.36 16.23 -24.77
N LEU A 28 -8.25 15.91 -25.45
CA LEU A 28 -7.46 16.71 -26.40
C LEU A 28 -7.41 18.25 -26.30
N ILE A 29 -6.18 18.78 -26.12
CA ILE A 29 -5.74 20.05 -26.72
C ILE A 29 -4.32 19.89 -27.31
N ILE A 30 -4.21 19.94 -28.64
CA ILE A 30 -2.96 20.01 -29.42
C ILE A 30 -2.77 21.45 -29.88
N SER A 31 -1.54 21.98 -29.81
CA SER A 31 -1.11 23.12 -30.63
C SER A 31 0.40 23.18 -30.81
N SER A 32 0.84 22.70 -31.99
CA SER A 32 1.93 23.18 -32.86
C SER A 32 3.29 23.61 -32.27
N CYS A 33 4.35 22.91 -32.68
CA CYS A 33 5.58 23.53 -33.21
C CYS A 33 6.39 22.48 -33.99
N GLU A 34 6.38 22.58 -35.32
CA GLU A 34 7.29 21.90 -36.24
C GLU A 34 8.61 22.69 -36.34
N GLU A 35 9.76 22.02 -36.35
CA GLU A 35 10.67 21.96 -37.53
C GLU A 35 12.11 21.50 -37.18
N PHE A 36 12.63 20.60 -38.02
CA PHE A 36 14.03 20.38 -38.43
C PHE A 36 15.03 19.66 -37.48
N LEU A 37 15.27 18.35 -37.69
CA LEU A 37 16.36 17.78 -38.52
C LEU A 37 16.56 16.25 -38.29
N SER A 38 16.81 15.54 -39.38
CA SER A 38 17.31 14.15 -39.46
C SER A 38 18.55 14.11 -40.37
N PRO A 39 19.21 12.97 -40.63
CA PRO A 39 19.67 11.90 -39.73
C PRO A 39 21.16 11.57 -40.00
N LYS A 40 21.80 10.71 -39.19
CA LYS A 40 22.87 9.82 -39.71
C LYS A 40 23.14 8.60 -38.81
N ARG A 41 22.94 7.43 -39.42
CA ARG A 41 23.36 6.08 -39.01
C ARG A 41 24.84 6.01 -38.62
N LEU A 42 25.16 5.18 -37.64
CA LEU A 42 26.43 4.44 -37.57
C LEU A 42 26.19 3.03 -37.00
N LYS A 43 26.98 2.08 -37.52
CA LYS A 43 26.95 0.64 -37.26
C LYS A 43 27.93 0.29 -36.12
N ALA A 44 27.53 -0.72 -35.33
CA ALA A 44 28.28 -1.82 -34.71
C ALA A 44 29.68 -1.59 -34.11
N SER A 45 29.71 -1.81 -32.78
CA SER A 45 30.70 -2.55 -31.95
C SER A 45 32.19 -2.23 -32.06
N GLU A 46 32.73 -1.61 -31.01
CA GLU A 46 34.02 -1.94 -30.39
C GLU A 46 34.09 -1.27 -29.00
N GLY A 47 34.64 -1.98 -28.02
CA GLY A 47 34.60 -1.75 -26.55
C GLY A 47 34.33 -0.33 -26.04
N LEU A 48 33.28 -0.19 -25.22
CA LEU A 48 33.00 1.04 -24.48
C LEU A 48 34.02 1.20 -23.33
N PRO A 49 34.63 2.40 -23.18
CA PRO A 49 35.39 2.73 -21.98
C PRO A 49 34.44 2.94 -20.79
N GLU A 50 34.89 2.66 -19.56
CA GLU A 50 34.16 2.93 -18.30
C GLU A 50 33.63 4.39 -18.18
N ASP A 51 34.14 5.31 -19.01
CA ASP A 51 33.70 6.70 -19.11
C ASP A 51 32.34 6.90 -19.83
N SER A 52 31.75 5.91 -20.52
CA SER A 52 30.52 6.13 -21.30
C SER A 52 29.22 6.02 -20.50
N GLU A 53 29.15 5.13 -19.50
CA GLU A 53 27.94 4.96 -18.67
C GLU A 53 27.73 6.18 -17.76
N SER A 54 28.80 6.67 -17.13
CA SER A 54 28.74 7.85 -16.25
C SER A 54 28.25 9.12 -16.97
N VAL A 55 28.58 9.29 -18.24
CA VAL A 55 28.13 10.43 -19.06
C VAL A 55 26.66 10.30 -19.45
N VAL A 56 26.16 9.09 -19.71
CA VAL A 56 24.74 8.86 -20.03
C VAL A 56 23.87 9.13 -18.79
N GLU A 57 24.27 8.63 -17.62
CA GLU A 57 23.57 8.89 -16.36
C GLU A 57 23.50 10.37 -16.01
N GLU A 58 24.58 11.13 -16.23
CA GLU A 58 24.60 12.57 -15.98
C GLU A 58 23.60 13.31 -16.89
N THR A 59 23.49 12.91 -18.16
CA THR A 59 22.51 13.52 -19.09
C THR A 59 21.06 13.16 -18.78
N ASP A 60 20.80 11.97 -18.23
CA ASP A 60 19.47 11.55 -17.83
C ASP A 60 19.00 12.30 -16.58
N VAL A 61 19.88 12.46 -15.59
CA VAL A 61 19.60 13.25 -14.37
C VAL A 61 19.29 14.70 -14.72
N GLU A 62 20.02 15.31 -15.67
CA GLU A 62 19.71 16.66 -16.15
C GLU A 62 18.31 16.75 -16.77
N TYR A 63 17.95 15.77 -17.61
CA TYR A 63 16.62 15.72 -18.22
C TYR A 63 15.50 15.56 -17.18
N ILE A 64 15.68 14.64 -16.22
CA ILE A 64 14.72 14.42 -15.11
C ILE A 64 14.57 15.70 -14.30
N ASN A 65 15.67 16.35 -13.91
CA ASN A 65 15.63 17.61 -13.17
C ASN A 65 14.95 18.73 -13.97
N GLY A 66 15.13 18.78 -15.29
CA GLY A 66 14.41 19.68 -16.18
C GLY A 66 12.89 19.45 -16.16
N TYR A 67 12.46 18.18 -16.14
CA TYR A 67 11.04 17.82 -15.97
C TYR A 67 10.51 18.26 -14.60
N LEU A 68 11.22 17.92 -13.51
CA LEU A 68 10.81 18.27 -12.14
C LEU A 68 10.66 19.78 -11.98
N ALA A 69 11.60 20.58 -12.51
CA ALA A 69 11.54 22.03 -12.46
C ALA A 69 10.34 22.61 -13.24
N LYS A 70 9.93 21.95 -14.32
CA LYS A 70 8.82 22.39 -15.18
C LYS A 70 7.45 21.98 -14.62
N MET A 71 7.30 20.71 -14.23
CA MET A 71 6.01 20.14 -13.82
C MET A 71 5.72 20.39 -12.35
N HIS A 72 6.76 20.36 -11.51
CA HIS A 72 6.65 20.46 -10.05
C HIS A 72 7.33 21.73 -9.54
N SER A 73 7.15 22.84 -10.26
CA SER A 73 7.78 24.12 -9.93
C SER A 73 7.38 24.55 -8.51
N GLY A 74 8.36 24.70 -7.61
CA GLY A 74 8.13 25.05 -6.22
C GLY A 74 7.96 23.86 -5.26
N ALA A 75 7.86 22.63 -5.75
CA ALA A 75 7.98 21.42 -4.92
C ALA A 75 9.40 21.27 -4.35
N GLY A 76 10.40 21.87 -5.00
CA GLY A 76 11.79 21.81 -4.54
C GLY A 76 12.30 20.38 -4.58
N LEU A 77 12.25 19.74 -5.75
CA LEU A 77 12.71 18.37 -5.94
C LEU A 77 14.00 18.35 -6.75
N GLN A 78 14.89 17.42 -6.44
CA GLN A 78 16.07 17.13 -7.25
C GLN A 78 16.27 15.62 -7.35
N CYS A 79 16.44 15.12 -8.58
CA CYS A 79 16.95 13.80 -8.87
C CYS A 79 18.49 13.82 -8.85
N GLN A 80 19.09 12.78 -8.27
CA GLN A 80 20.53 12.54 -8.26
C GLN A 80 20.82 11.04 -8.30
N VAL A 81 22.01 10.64 -8.73
CA VAL A 81 22.47 9.25 -8.61
C VAL A 81 23.06 9.04 -7.22
N MET A 82 22.63 7.99 -6.52
CA MET A 82 23.17 7.53 -5.25
C MET A 82 23.75 6.13 -5.41
N GLU A 83 24.95 5.94 -4.88
CA GLU A 83 25.67 4.66 -4.91
C GLU A 83 24.80 3.54 -4.31
N GLY A 84 24.63 2.46 -5.07
CA GLY A 84 23.82 1.30 -4.65
C GLY A 84 22.30 1.49 -4.70
N LYS A 85 21.79 2.68 -5.05
CA LYS A 85 20.35 2.97 -5.18
C LYS A 85 19.91 3.44 -6.57
N GLY A 86 20.87 3.78 -7.44
CA GLY A 86 20.57 4.38 -8.74
C GLY A 86 20.04 5.81 -8.58
N ARG A 87 19.00 6.17 -9.31
CA ARG A 87 18.44 7.53 -9.31
C ARG A 87 17.45 7.70 -8.16
N THR A 88 17.66 8.72 -7.34
CA THR A 88 16.83 9.01 -6.15
C THR A 88 16.36 10.46 -6.15
N LEU A 89 15.19 10.71 -5.55
CA LEU A 89 14.68 12.05 -5.28
C LEU A 89 15.17 12.56 -3.91
N THR A 90 15.54 13.83 -3.90
CA THR A 90 15.88 14.59 -2.69
C THR A 90 15.06 15.88 -2.62
N SER A 91 14.81 16.33 -1.39
CA SER A 91 14.15 17.60 -1.16
C SER A 91 15.12 18.77 -1.20
N LYS A 92 14.69 19.89 -1.77
CA LYS A 92 15.33 21.21 -1.76
C LYS A 92 14.65 22.19 -0.82
N LYS A 93 13.68 21.72 -0.04
CA LYS A 93 12.97 22.54 0.95
C LYS A 93 12.54 21.70 2.15
N HIS A 94 12.10 22.40 3.18
CA HIS A 94 11.49 21.77 4.34
C HIS A 94 10.01 21.44 4.08
N HIS A 95 9.55 20.30 4.57
CA HIS A 95 8.16 19.87 4.59
C HIS A 95 7.78 19.42 6.00
N GLU A 96 6.62 19.89 6.46
CA GLU A 96 5.99 19.46 7.70
C GLU A 96 5.18 18.18 7.46
N ILE A 97 4.87 17.45 8.53
CA ILE A 97 4.04 16.24 8.47
C ILE A 97 2.67 16.58 7.87
N GLY A 98 2.25 15.81 6.86
CA GLY A 98 0.99 15.97 6.14
C GLY A 98 1.03 16.95 4.97
N ASP A 99 2.16 17.66 4.73
CA ASP A 99 2.32 18.53 3.57
C ASP A 99 2.20 17.74 2.26
N VAL A 100 1.53 18.31 1.27
CA VAL A 100 1.58 17.81 -0.11
C VAL A 100 2.91 18.25 -0.72
N ILE A 101 3.74 17.28 -1.13
CA ILE A 101 5.04 17.52 -1.74
C ILE A 101 4.85 17.88 -3.22
N PHE A 102 4.17 17.02 -3.98
CA PHE A 102 3.76 17.27 -5.36
C PHE A 102 2.52 16.44 -5.73
N VAL A 103 1.90 16.81 -6.85
CA VAL A 103 0.80 16.06 -7.47
C VAL A 103 1.16 15.82 -8.94
N GLU A 104 1.07 14.58 -9.41
CA GLU A 104 1.42 14.20 -10.79
C GLU A 104 0.32 13.34 -11.43
N PRO A 105 -0.22 13.72 -12.61
CA PRO A 105 -1.09 12.84 -13.36
C PRO A 105 -0.29 11.62 -13.89
N PRO A 106 -0.95 10.48 -14.14
CA PRO A 106 -0.29 9.33 -14.75
C PRO A 106 0.48 9.69 -16.03
N LEU A 107 1.71 9.19 -16.14
CA LEU A 107 2.52 9.29 -17.35
C LEU A 107 1.85 8.50 -18.49
N HIS A 108 1.38 7.29 -18.18
CA HIS A 108 0.63 6.45 -19.10
C HIS A 108 -0.30 5.52 -18.32
N ILE A 109 -1.50 5.28 -18.84
CA ILE A 109 -2.49 4.35 -18.32
C ILE A 109 -2.81 3.35 -19.41
N VAL A 110 -2.82 2.07 -19.07
CA VAL A 110 -3.24 0.99 -19.96
C VAL A 110 -4.21 0.10 -19.20
N CYS A 111 -5.35 -0.19 -19.82
CA CYS A 111 -6.37 -1.06 -19.25
C CYS A 111 -6.62 -2.24 -20.20
N GLU A 112 -7.24 -3.30 -19.71
CA GLU A 112 -7.79 -4.33 -20.58
C GLU A 112 -8.83 -3.70 -21.53
N GLU A 113 -8.66 -3.94 -22.83
CA GLU A 113 -9.54 -3.44 -23.88
C GLU A 113 -10.33 -4.59 -24.49
N ALA A 114 -11.32 -5.12 -23.74
CA ALA A 114 -12.13 -6.24 -24.21
C ALA A 114 -12.81 -5.95 -25.56
N GLY A 115 -12.64 -6.84 -26.53
CA GLY A 115 -13.13 -6.66 -27.89
C GLY A 115 -12.22 -5.84 -28.82
N ASP A 116 -11.10 -5.30 -28.32
CA ASP A 116 -10.03 -4.80 -29.20
C ASP A 116 -9.38 -5.99 -29.94
N PRO A 117 -9.37 -6.00 -31.28
CA PRO A 117 -8.89 -7.16 -32.03
C PRO A 117 -7.43 -7.54 -31.78
N ASP A 118 -6.57 -6.57 -31.45
CA ASP A 118 -5.15 -6.82 -31.23
C ASP A 118 -4.92 -7.30 -29.79
N PHE A 119 -5.63 -6.75 -28.80
CA PHE A 119 -5.60 -7.27 -27.43
C PHE A 119 -6.18 -8.69 -27.31
N GLU A 120 -7.28 -8.98 -28.02
CA GLU A 120 -7.86 -10.33 -28.09
C GLU A 120 -6.91 -11.34 -28.75
N GLU A 121 -6.00 -10.89 -29.62
CA GLU A 121 -4.95 -11.75 -30.17
C GLU A 121 -3.87 -12.05 -29.13
N ILE A 122 -3.46 -11.07 -28.33
CA ILE A 122 -2.55 -11.29 -27.19
C ILE A 122 -3.16 -12.25 -26.17
N LYS A 123 -4.46 -12.09 -25.86
CA LYS A 123 -5.19 -13.04 -24.99
C LYS A 123 -5.14 -14.46 -25.55
N LYS A 124 -5.42 -14.63 -26.84
CA LYS A 124 -5.32 -15.95 -27.49
C LYS A 124 -3.91 -16.53 -27.45
N LEU A 125 -2.87 -15.72 -27.65
CA LEU A 125 -1.49 -16.20 -27.54
C LEU A 125 -1.20 -16.76 -26.14
N CYS A 126 -1.65 -16.07 -25.09
CA CYS A 126 -1.49 -16.53 -23.71
C CYS A 126 -2.35 -17.76 -23.39
N ASP A 127 -3.61 -17.78 -23.85
CA ASP A 127 -4.56 -18.87 -23.57
C ASP A 127 -4.25 -20.18 -24.32
N VAL A 128 -3.79 -20.08 -25.57
CA VAL A 128 -3.60 -21.24 -26.46
C VAL A 128 -2.29 -21.97 -26.19
N GLU A 129 -1.24 -21.24 -25.81
CA GLU A 129 0.11 -21.80 -25.72
C GLU A 129 0.56 -22.11 -24.29
N GLY A 130 -0.10 -21.56 -23.25
CA GLY A 130 0.09 -21.93 -21.84
C GLY A 130 1.52 -21.78 -21.29
N ASP A 131 2.40 -21.13 -22.06
CA ASP A 131 3.86 -21.04 -21.88
C ASP A 131 4.33 -19.59 -22.09
N MET A 132 3.49 -18.62 -21.70
CA MET A 132 3.83 -17.20 -21.67
C MET A 132 4.26 -16.83 -20.25
N ASP A 133 5.27 -15.99 -20.12
CA ASP A 133 5.85 -15.62 -18.81
C ASP A 133 4.93 -14.76 -17.94
N TYR A 134 3.93 -14.10 -18.55
CA TYR A 134 3.10 -13.07 -17.92
C TYR A 134 1.67 -13.07 -18.48
N ASP A 135 0.74 -12.46 -17.74
CA ASP A 135 -0.63 -12.22 -18.21
C ASP A 135 -0.72 -11.29 -19.43
N PRO A 136 -1.76 -11.41 -20.28
CA PRO A 136 -1.93 -10.62 -21.50
C PRO A 136 -1.78 -9.11 -21.33
N LEU A 137 -2.23 -8.56 -20.20
CA LEU A 137 -2.20 -7.12 -19.93
C LEU A 137 -0.77 -6.57 -19.86
N TRP A 138 0.22 -7.36 -19.42
CA TRP A 138 1.61 -6.91 -19.34
C TRP A 138 2.20 -6.65 -20.72
N TYR A 139 2.02 -7.59 -21.65
CA TYR A 139 2.42 -7.40 -23.05
C TYR A 139 1.64 -6.27 -23.71
N TRP A 140 0.35 -6.13 -23.37
CA TRP A 140 -0.46 -5.02 -23.87
C TRP A 140 0.06 -3.66 -23.41
N CYS A 141 0.49 -3.53 -22.15
CA CYS A 141 1.12 -2.32 -21.65
C CYS A 141 2.37 -1.94 -22.44
N ALA A 142 3.23 -2.91 -22.74
CA ALA A 142 4.42 -2.69 -23.55
C ALA A 142 4.08 -2.24 -24.98
N LEU A 143 3.12 -2.92 -25.64
CA LEU A 143 2.65 -2.58 -26.98
C LEU A 143 2.03 -1.17 -27.06
N ARG A 144 1.23 -0.78 -26.06
CA ARG A 144 0.61 0.55 -25.98
C ARG A 144 1.61 1.66 -25.67
N SER A 145 2.83 1.30 -25.26
CA SER A 145 3.94 2.23 -25.02
C SER A 145 4.83 2.45 -26.25
N LEU A 146 4.50 1.83 -27.40
CA LEU A 146 5.19 2.06 -28.67
C LEU A 146 4.79 3.40 -29.30
N THR A 147 5.64 3.92 -30.18
CA THR A 147 5.35 5.10 -30.99
C THR A 147 4.91 4.72 -32.41
N ASP A 148 4.33 5.68 -33.15
CA ASP A 148 4.01 5.48 -34.57
C ASP A 148 5.22 5.07 -35.42
N ALA A 149 6.44 5.44 -35.00
CA ALA A 149 7.66 5.09 -35.71
C ALA A 149 8.13 3.65 -35.45
N ASP A 150 7.60 3.01 -34.40
CA ASP A 150 7.92 1.63 -34.05
C ASP A 150 6.99 0.62 -34.73
N LEU A 151 5.77 1.04 -35.05
CA LEU A 151 4.74 0.17 -35.61
C LEU A 151 4.81 0.06 -37.14
N PRO A 152 4.38 -1.08 -37.72
CA PRO A 152 4.09 -1.20 -39.14
C PRO A 152 3.01 -0.21 -39.59
N SER A 153 3.07 0.24 -40.84
CA SER A 153 2.12 1.25 -41.37
C SER A 153 0.65 0.81 -41.38
N ASN A 154 0.36 -0.49 -41.19
CA ASN A 154 -0.97 -1.07 -41.13
C ASN A 154 -1.39 -1.49 -39.71
N SER A 155 -0.61 -1.15 -38.67
CA SER A 155 -0.97 -1.44 -37.29
C SER A 155 -2.20 -0.65 -36.86
N ARG A 156 -3.01 -1.24 -35.97
CA ARG A 156 -4.18 -0.59 -35.36
C ARG A 156 -3.96 -0.31 -33.87
N ILE A 157 -2.84 -0.76 -33.31
CA ILE A 157 -2.46 -0.51 -31.93
C ILE A 157 -2.32 1.01 -31.73
N THR A 158 -3.00 1.55 -30.73
CA THR A 158 -2.86 2.97 -30.38
C THR A 158 -1.54 3.19 -29.66
N THR A 159 -0.84 4.25 -30.04
CA THR A 159 0.54 4.56 -29.62
C THR A 159 0.60 5.72 -28.63
N VAL A 160 1.77 5.92 -28.05
CA VAL A 160 2.11 7.12 -27.27
C VAL A 160 2.98 8.08 -28.07
N ALA A 161 3.03 9.34 -27.63
CA ALA A 161 3.99 10.31 -28.14
C ALA A 161 5.43 9.89 -27.80
N ALA A 162 6.38 10.21 -28.67
CA ALA A 162 7.81 9.87 -28.49
C ALA A 162 8.39 10.36 -27.15
N GLU A 163 7.90 11.49 -26.64
CA GLU A 163 8.31 12.03 -25.34
C GLU A 163 7.83 11.17 -24.16
N VAL A 164 6.65 10.54 -24.27
CA VAL A 164 6.13 9.62 -23.24
C VAL A 164 6.94 8.33 -23.24
N GLN A 165 7.20 7.74 -24.41
CA GLN A 165 8.05 6.55 -24.52
C GLN A 165 9.46 6.83 -24.00
N ARG A 166 10.06 7.98 -24.33
CA ARG A 166 11.36 8.37 -23.79
C ARG A 166 11.36 8.37 -22.26
N ARG A 167 10.32 8.91 -21.63
CA ARG A 167 10.18 8.93 -20.16
C ARG A 167 9.97 7.54 -19.57
N LEU A 168 9.20 6.68 -20.23
CA LEU A 168 9.05 5.27 -19.84
C LEU A 168 10.40 4.56 -19.87
N LEU A 169 11.19 4.74 -20.94
CA LEU A 169 12.53 4.15 -21.08
C LEU A 169 13.58 4.76 -20.14
N LEU A 170 13.25 5.84 -19.43
CA LEU A 170 14.08 6.37 -18.34
C LEU A 170 13.74 5.73 -16.99
N LEU A 171 12.62 5.03 -16.85
CA LEU A 171 12.27 4.35 -15.59
C LEU A 171 13.19 3.16 -15.32
N HIS A 172 13.12 2.60 -14.12
CA HIS A 172 13.96 1.47 -13.76
C HIS A 172 13.58 0.24 -14.59
N ARG A 173 14.57 -0.48 -15.12
CA ARG A 173 14.41 -1.83 -15.63
C ARG A 173 15.72 -2.59 -15.44
N PRO A 174 15.68 -3.91 -15.25
CA PRO A 174 16.87 -4.74 -15.37
C PRO A 174 17.53 -4.55 -16.74
N GLU A 175 18.84 -4.74 -16.81
CA GLU A 175 19.55 -4.76 -18.10
C GLU A 175 19.02 -5.93 -18.95
N THR A 176 18.57 -5.62 -20.17
CA THR A 176 18.07 -6.61 -21.10
C THR A 176 19.24 -7.40 -21.69
N THR A 177 19.59 -8.53 -21.06
CA THR A 177 20.67 -9.40 -21.54
C THR A 177 20.21 -10.42 -22.58
N GLU A 178 18.96 -10.84 -22.50
CA GLU A 178 18.34 -11.83 -23.39
C GLU A 178 16.88 -11.45 -23.65
N ILE A 179 16.39 -11.75 -24.85
CA ILE A 179 14.98 -11.56 -25.23
C ILE A 179 14.19 -12.79 -24.81
N SER A 180 13.10 -12.60 -24.07
CA SER A 180 12.23 -13.71 -23.67
C SER A 180 11.53 -14.34 -24.89
N GLU A 181 11.28 -15.65 -24.82
CA GLU A 181 10.56 -16.35 -25.88
C GLU A 181 9.14 -15.78 -26.03
N SER A 182 8.51 -15.39 -24.92
CA SER A 182 7.23 -14.71 -24.88
C SER A 182 7.24 -13.41 -25.68
N VAL A 183 8.24 -12.54 -25.48
CA VAL A 183 8.36 -11.27 -26.23
C VAL A 183 8.62 -11.52 -27.71
N ASP A 184 9.46 -12.48 -28.08
CA ASP A 184 9.69 -12.86 -29.48
C ASP A 184 8.40 -13.33 -30.17
N ARG A 185 7.56 -14.13 -29.48
CA ARG A 185 6.24 -14.56 -29.98
C ARG A 185 5.29 -13.38 -30.16
N VAL A 186 5.21 -12.47 -29.18
CA VAL A 186 4.38 -11.26 -29.27
C VAL A 186 4.84 -10.36 -30.41
N ALA A 187 6.15 -10.13 -30.55
CA ALA A 187 6.71 -9.31 -31.60
C ALA A 187 6.34 -9.85 -32.99
N LYS A 188 6.46 -11.17 -33.20
CA LYS A 188 6.04 -11.82 -34.46
C LYS A 188 4.55 -11.68 -34.73
N ALA A 189 3.70 -11.88 -33.71
CA ALA A 189 2.26 -11.76 -33.87
C ALA A 189 1.82 -10.33 -34.25
N CYS A 190 2.54 -9.33 -33.75
CA CYS A 190 2.26 -7.91 -34.02
C CYS A 190 3.03 -7.33 -35.23
N GLY A 191 3.89 -8.13 -35.91
CA GLY A 191 4.71 -7.68 -37.04
C GLY A 191 5.81 -6.70 -36.64
N LEU A 192 6.39 -6.89 -35.45
CA LEU A 192 7.42 -6.04 -34.83
C LEU A 192 8.81 -6.69 -34.90
N GLU A 193 9.09 -7.48 -35.94
CA GLU A 193 10.39 -8.14 -36.08
C GLU A 193 11.54 -7.11 -36.17
N GLY A 194 12.55 -7.27 -35.32
CA GLY A 194 13.65 -6.32 -35.14
C GLY A 194 13.41 -5.23 -34.10
N LYS A 195 12.31 -5.31 -33.33
CA LYS A 195 11.97 -4.41 -32.20
C LYS A 195 11.84 -5.14 -30.87
N GLU A 196 12.29 -6.40 -30.81
CA GLU A 196 12.12 -7.27 -29.66
C GLU A 196 12.78 -6.70 -28.39
N GLU A 197 13.98 -6.13 -28.53
CA GLU A 197 14.70 -5.47 -27.42
C GLU A 197 13.94 -4.29 -26.83
N LEU A 198 13.34 -3.45 -27.69
CA LEU A 198 12.51 -2.33 -27.23
C LEU A 198 11.23 -2.83 -26.52
N LEU A 199 10.63 -3.90 -27.03
CA LEU A 199 9.41 -4.46 -26.46
C LEU A 199 9.69 -5.12 -25.10
N GLU A 200 10.80 -5.83 -24.97
CA GLU A 200 11.29 -6.38 -23.69
C GLU A 200 11.58 -5.25 -22.70
N ASP A 201 12.30 -4.20 -23.12
CA ASP A 201 12.58 -3.02 -22.29
C ASP A 201 11.30 -2.38 -21.75
N LEU A 202 10.29 -2.17 -22.61
CA LEU A 202 9.01 -1.59 -22.21
C LEU A 202 8.22 -2.54 -21.30
N LEU A 203 8.23 -3.84 -21.55
CA LEU A 203 7.61 -4.83 -20.67
C LEU A 203 8.22 -4.76 -19.26
N GLN A 204 9.55 -4.76 -19.16
CA GLN A 204 10.26 -4.67 -17.89
C GLN A 204 9.99 -3.35 -17.17
N VAL A 205 9.87 -2.23 -17.90
CA VAL A 205 9.47 -0.93 -17.33
C VAL A 205 8.11 -1.03 -16.63
N TRP A 206 7.11 -1.67 -17.26
CA TRP A 206 5.80 -1.81 -16.64
C TRP A 206 5.85 -2.70 -15.39
N ILE A 207 6.50 -3.87 -15.48
CA ILE A 207 6.62 -4.82 -14.36
C ILE A 207 7.22 -4.16 -13.11
N HIS A 208 8.24 -3.30 -13.29
CA HIS A 208 9.00 -2.75 -12.16
C HIS A 208 8.50 -1.38 -11.66
N ASN A 209 7.65 -0.67 -12.40
CA ASN A 209 7.30 0.73 -12.06
C ASN A 209 5.79 1.03 -12.07
N CYS A 210 4.93 0.09 -12.47
CA CYS A 210 3.51 0.38 -12.52
C CYS A 210 2.82 0.27 -11.17
N PHE A 211 1.69 0.97 -11.06
CA PHE A 211 0.73 0.88 -9.98
C PHE A 211 -0.60 0.42 -10.53
N GLU A 212 -1.38 -0.27 -9.71
CA GLU A 212 -2.78 -0.54 -10.02
C GLU A 212 -3.54 0.78 -10.19
N TYR A 213 -4.31 0.85 -11.27
CA TYR A 213 -5.11 2.02 -11.59
C TYR A 213 -6.60 1.78 -11.32
N GLN A 214 -7.10 0.61 -11.72
CA GLN A 214 -8.49 0.21 -11.49
C GLN A 214 -8.64 -1.31 -11.63
N GLU A 215 -9.66 -1.89 -10.99
CA GLU A 215 -9.91 -3.34 -11.01
C GLU A 215 -10.78 -3.80 -12.19
N THR A 216 -11.66 -2.94 -12.73
CA THR A 216 -12.64 -3.37 -13.76
C THR A 216 -12.93 -2.27 -14.79
N PRO A 217 -12.46 -2.43 -16.05
CA PRO A 217 -11.50 -3.45 -16.50
C PRO A 217 -10.14 -3.26 -15.83
N THR A 218 -9.41 -4.35 -15.51
CA THR A 218 -8.09 -4.25 -14.86
C THR A 218 -7.18 -3.30 -15.64
N GLY A 219 -6.47 -2.42 -14.93
CA GLY A 219 -5.57 -1.48 -15.57
C GLY A 219 -4.43 -1.05 -14.68
N TYR A 220 -3.33 -0.69 -15.33
CA TYR A 220 -2.10 -0.22 -14.70
C TYR A 220 -1.80 1.22 -15.12
N SER A 221 -1.10 1.93 -14.25
CA SER A 221 -0.59 3.27 -14.49
C SER A 221 0.89 3.37 -14.16
N THR A 222 1.61 4.22 -14.89
CA THR A 222 3.00 4.59 -14.59
C THR A 222 3.07 6.08 -14.30
N TYR A 223 4.08 6.51 -13.56
CA TYR A 223 4.33 7.91 -13.23
C TYR A 223 5.81 8.22 -13.41
N PHE A 224 6.15 9.47 -13.74
CA PHE A 224 7.54 9.81 -14.02
C PHE A 224 8.31 10.18 -12.76
N ALA A 225 7.92 11.23 -12.02
CA ALA A 225 8.67 11.60 -10.82
C ALA A 225 8.63 10.51 -9.71
N PRO A 226 7.48 9.86 -9.42
CA PRO A 226 7.40 8.83 -8.38
C PRO A 226 8.35 7.65 -8.55
N ALA A 227 8.68 7.28 -9.78
CA ALA A 227 9.57 6.16 -10.08
C ALA A 227 11.03 6.38 -9.64
N PHE A 228 11.38 7.61 -9.23
CA PHE A 228 12.71 7.94 -8.70
C PHE A 228 12.72 8.07 -7.17
N MET A 229 11.64 7.72 -6.47
CA MET A 229 11.67 7.60 -5.01
C MET A 229 12.18 6.22 -4.62
N SER A 230 13.10 6.15 -3.67
CA SER A 230 13.62 4.85 -3.21
C SER A 230 12.73 4.26 -2.10
N HIS A 231 12.93 2.96 -1.85
CA HIS A 231 12.32 2.30 -0.72
C HIS A 231 12.99 2.64 0.61
N SER A 232 12.18 2.82 1.65
CA SER A 232 12.60 2.70 3.04
C SER A 232 11.54 1.96 3.86
N CYS A 233 11.95 1.12 4.81
CA CYS A 233 11.03 0.55 5.82
C CYS A 233 10.66 1.56 6.93
N LEU A 234 11.24 2.76 6.87
CA LEU A 234 10.85 3.95 7.62
C LEU A 234 10.82 5.13 6.62
N PRO A 235 9.85 5.15 5.71
CA PRO A 235 9.72 6.21 4.71
C PRO A 235 9.34 7.54 5.34
N ASN A 236 9.81 8.63 4.74
CA ASN A 236 9.44 9.99 5.16
C ASN A 236 8.33 10.59 4.30
N ALA A 237 7.92 9.92 3.23
CA ALA A 237 6.77 10.26 2.41
C ALA A 237 5.84 9.06 2.23
N ASP A 238 4.58 9.35 1.92
CA ASP A 238 3.56 8.38 1.55
C ASP A 238 2.74 8.93 0.39
N TRP A 239 2.00 8.08 -0.31
CA TRP A 239 1.27 8.48 -1.50
C TRP A 239 -0.17 7.97 -1.51
N VAL A 240 -1.00 8.68 -2.26
CA VAL A 240 -2.41 8.36 -2.45
C VAL A 240 -2.88 8.92 -3.78
N ASN A 241 -3.87 8.28 -4.41
CA ASN A 241 -4.51 8.84 -5.59
C ASN A 241 -5.63 9.81 -5.20
N ASP A 242 -5.65 11.00 -5.79
CA ASP A 242 -6.77 11.93 -5.63
C ASP A 242 -8.04 11.45 -6.38
N PRO A 243 -9.21 12.07 -6.15
CA PRO A 243 -10.44 11.68 -6.84
C PRO A 243 -10.36 11.78 -8.37
N GLU A 244 -9.43 12.58 -8.90
CA GLU A 244 -9.15 12.72 -10.32
C GLU A 244 -8.17 11.66 -10.86
N GLY A 245 -7.63 10.80 -9.98
CA GLY A 245 -6.67 9.74 -10.31
C GLY A 245 -5.23 10.22 -10.44
N ASN A 246 -4.90 11.40 -9.90
CA ASN A 246 -3.52 11.88 -9.86
C ASN A 246 -2.79 11.32 -8.63
N PHE A 247 -1.49 11.07 -8.79
CA PHE A 247 -0.61 10.69 -7.71
C PHE A 247 -0.33 11.89 -6.80
N VAL A 248 -0.70 11.81 -5.54
CA VAL A 248 -0.42 12.83 -4.52
C VAL A 248 0.63 12.29 -3.57
N LEU A 249 1.83 12.89 -3.59
CA LEU A 249 2.87 12.58 -2.61
C LEU A 249 2.73 13.49 -1.38
N LYS A 250 2.68 12.90 -0.19
CA LYS A 250 2.56 13.60 1.08
C LYS A 250 3.71 13.28 2.03
N SER A 251 4.09 14.25 2.84
CA SER A 251 5.10 14.07 3.88
C SER A 251 4.52 13.25 5.03
N ARG A 252 5.10 12.08 5.29
CA ARG A 252 4.75 11.21 6.42
C ARG A 252 5.49 11.58 7.68
N MET A 253 6.69 12.14 7.51
CA MET A 253 7.54 12.68 8.56
C MET A 253 7.96 14.10 8.18
N VAL A 254 8.68 14.78 9.06
CA VAL A 254 9.38 16.02 8.69
C VAL A 254 10.48 15.68 7.68
N ILE A 255 10.50 16.37 6.53
CA ILE A 255 11.56 16.25 5.51
C ILE A 255 12.31 17.57 5.45
N ASN A 256 13.62 17.54 5.69
CA ASN A 256 14.48 18.72 5.61
C ASN A 256 15.06 18.88 4.21
N GLU A 257 15.58 20.08 3.94
CA GLU A 257 16.38 20.31 2.73
C GLU A 257 17.61 19.38 2.73
N GLY A 258 17.78 18.65 1.63
CA GLY A 258 18.84 17.67 1.44
C GLY A 258 18.44 16.23 1.78
N ASP A 259 17.32 16.02 2.46
CA ASP A 259 16.85 14.66 2.78
C ASP A 259 16.41 13.94 1.50
N GLU A 260 16.76 12.65 1.41
CA GLU A 260 16.22 11.72 0.41
C GLU A 260 14.72 11.52 0.67
N ILE A 261 13.92 11.56 -0.38
CA ILE A 261 12.48 11.30 -0.31
C ILE A 261 12.27 9.81 -0.60
N CYS A 262 11.77 9.09 0.41
CA CYS A 262 11.54 7.65 0.33
C CYS A 262 10.07 7.32 0.61
N VAL A 263 9.58 6.28 -0.09
CA VAL A 263 8.27 5.66 0.15
C VAL A 263 8.44 4.20 0.57
N SER A 264 7.37 3.57 1.05
CA SER A 264 7.36 2.11 1.24
C SER A 264 6.91 1.42 -0.04
N TYR A 265 7.53 0.28 -0.34
CA TYR A 265 7.08 -0.67 -1.37
C TYR A 265 6.34 -1.84 -0.74
N LEU A 266 6.30 -1.88 0.59
CA LEU A 266 5.57 -2.85 1.40
C LEU A 266 4.28 -2.19 1.89
N SER A 267 3.26 -3.01 2.17
CA SER A 267 2.02 -2.53 2.80
C SER A 267 2.26 -1.96 4.20
N GLU A 268 1.29 -1.22 4.71
CA GLU A 268 1.34 -0.64 6.06
C GLU A 268 1.42 -1.69 7.16
N GLU A 269 0.86 -2.89 6.94
CA GLU A 269 0.95 -4.05 7.82
C GLU A 269 2.32 -4.73 7.72
N ALA A 270 2.87 -4.90 6.51
CA ALA A 270 4.18 -5.50 6.30
C ALA A 270 5.31 -4.63 6.88
N LEU A 271 5.09 -3.31 6.97
CA LEU A 271 6.00 -2.43 7.71
C LEU A 271 6.08 -2.78 9.20
N LEU A 272 5.13 -3.51 9.79
CA LEU A 272 5.17 -3.95 11.19
C LEU A 272 5.88 -5.30 11.40
N ASP A 273 6.22 -6.01 10.32
CA ASP A 273 6.91 -7.30 10.39
C ASP A 273 8.38 -7.18 10.84
N CYS A 274 9.03 -8.32 11.08
CA CYS A 274 10.45 -8.35 11.41
C CYS A 274 11.31 -7.98 10.20
N THR A 275 12.51 -7.48 10.47
CA THR A 275 13.44 -7.01 9.45
C THR A 275 13.74 -8.09 8.42
N LYS A 276 13.90 -9.34 8.86
CA LYS A 276 14.17 -10.45 7.95
C LYS A 276 13.02 -10.69 6.97
N THR A 277 11.78 -10.71 7.45
CA THR A 277 10.58 -10.83 6.60
C THR A 277 10.51 -9.69 5.60
N ARG A 278 10.64 -8.43 6.04
CA ARG A 278 10.59 -7.26 5.13
C ARG A 278 11.68 -7.31 4.05
N VAL A 279 12.88 -7.76 4.41
CA VAL A 279 14.01 -7.89 3.48
C VAL A 279 13.76 -9.03 2.48
N ASP A 280 13.25 -10.17 2.94
CA ASP A 280 12.92 -11.31 2.07
C ASP A 280 11.78 -10.96 1.09
N ASP A 281 10.78 -10.20 1.54
CA ASP A 281 9.68 -9.71 0.70
C ASP A 281 10.21 -8.77 -0.39
N LEU A 282 11.12 -7.84 -0.06
CA LEU A 282 11.72 -6.94 -1.03
C LEU A 282 12.69 -7.65 -1.99
N ASP A 283 13.44 -8.63 -1.51
CA ASP A 283 14.33 -9.41 -2.36
C ASP A 283 13.53 -10.24 -3.38
N SER A 284 12.48 -10.93 -2.91
CA SER A 284 11.64 -11.76 -3.77
C SER A 284 10.77 -10.95 -4.74
N THR A 285 10.28 -9.77 -4.35
CA THR A 285 9.37 -8.96 -5.19
C THR A 285 10.07 -7.88 -6.00
N LYS A 286 11.20 -7.35 -5.53
CA LYS A 286 11.92 -6.20 -6.13
C LYS A 286 13.40 -6.47 -6.39
N GLY A 287 13.93 -7.63 -6.00
CA GLY A 287 15.30 -8.04 -6.30
C GLY A 287 16.40 -7.32 -5.52
N PHE A 288 16.10 -6.79 -4.31
CA PHE A 288 17.12 -6.17 -3.47
C PHE A 288 16.91 -6.39 -1.97
N ALA A 289 18.03 -6.44 -1.24
CA ALA A 289 18.03 -6.42 0.23
C ALA A 289 18.05 -4.98 0.77
N CYS A 290 17.02 -4.60 1.53
CA CYS A 290 16.90 -3.25 2.06
C CYS A 290 17.98 -2.91 3.11
N THR A 291 18.65 -1.78 2.92
CA THR A 291 19.68 -1.25 3.83
C THR A 291 19.27 0.08 4.49
N CYS A 292 17.97 0.37 4.57
CA CYS A 292 17.49 1.58 5.24
C CYS A 292 17.86 1.60 6.74
N PRO A 293 17.88 2.77 7.41
CA PRO A 293 18.29 2.89 8.82
C PRO A 293 17.60 1.91 9.78
N ARG A 294 16.36 1.52 9.48
CA ARG A 294 15.62 0.53 10.27
C ARG A 294 16.09 -0.90 10.05
N CYS A 295 16.45 -1.28 8.82
CA CYS A 295 16.89 -2.66 8.51
C CYS A 295 18.36 -2.92 8.91
N VAL A 296 19.19 -1.86 8.94
CA VAL A 296 20.60 -1.96 9.39
C VAL A 296 20.78 -1.64 10.88
N ALA A 297 19.69 -1.38 11.61
CA ALA A 297 19.75 -1.19 13.05
C ALA A 297 20.26 -2.44 13.75
N ASP A 298 20.97 -2.27 14.87
CA ASP A 298 21.55 -3.38 15.63
C ASP A 298 20.50 -4.40 16.12
N VAL A 299 19.28 -3.92 16.39
CA VAL A 299 18.19 -4.72 16.97
C VAL A 299 16.88 -4.51 16.23
N ASP A 300 16.05 -5.55 16.22
CA ASP A 300 14.71 -5.51 15.65
C ASP A 300 13.66 -5.32 16.75
N PRO A 301 13.01 -4.14 16.84
CA PRO A 301 12.01 -3.90 17.86
C PRO A 301 10.77 -4.80 17.71
N SER A 302 10.49 -5.40 16.55
CA SER A 302 9.34 -6.30 16.41
C SER A 302 9.64 -7.73 16.88
N ARG A 303 10.89 -8.03 17.24
CA ARG A 303 11.36 -9.39 17.52
C ARG A 303 11.94 -9.55 18.93
N VAL A 304 11.10 -9.28 19.92
CA VAL A 304 11.43 -9.35 21.35
C VAL A 304 10.91 -10.67 21.93
N PHE A 305 11.72 -11.39 22.72
CA PHE A 305 11.33 -12.63 23.41
C PHE A 305 11.49 -12.54 24.93
N ALA A 306 10.65 -13.29 25.66
CA ALA A 306 10.77 -13.41 27.10
C ALA A 306 12.05 -14.19 27.40
N CYS A 307 12.86 -13.71 28.34
CA CYS A 307 14.13 -14.33 28.63
C CYS A 307 13.92 -15.77 29.16
N PRO A 308 14.44 -16.81 28.48
CA PRO A 308 14.23 -18.19 28.92
C PRO A 308 14.97 -18.54 30.21
N SER A 309 15.93 -17.70 30.63
CA SER A 309 16.71 -17.93 31.86
C SER A 309 16.01 -17.42 33.12
N CYS A 310 15.32 -16.28 33.07
CA CYS A 310 14.71 -15.67 34.24
C CYS A 310 13.21 -15.42 34.13
N SER A 311 12.62 -15.49 32.94
CA SER A 311 11.22 -15.21 32.63
C SER A 311 10.71 -13.82 33.02
N LEU A 312 11.60 -12.94 33.52
CA LEU A 312 11.28 -11.58 33.95
C LEU A 312 11.79 -10.51 32.97
N GLY A 313 12.93 -10.77 32.34
CA GLY A 313 13.52 -9.84 31.37
C GLY A 313 13.24 -10.22 29.94
N GLU A 314 13.75 -9.39 29.04
CA GLU A 314 13.50 -9.47 27.60
C GLU A 314 14.82 -9.65 26.85
N VAL A 315 14.76 -10.35 25.71
CA VAL A 315 15.84 -10.43 24.74
C VAL A 315 15.32 -9.93 23.39
N THR A 316 15.87 -8.82 22.91
CA THR A 316 15.54 -8.28 21.58
C THR A 316 16.52 -8.87 20.57
N PHE A 317 16.01 -9.45 19.50
CA PHE A 317 16.86 -10.10 18.50
C PHE A 317 17.54 -9.07 17.61
N PRO A 318 18.77 -9.34 17.14
CA PRO A 318 19.41 -8.52 16.12
C PRO A 318 18.60 -8.51 14.81
N SER A 319 18.64 -7.40 14.06
CA SER A 319 17.91 -7.27 12.79
C SER A 319 18.29 -8.31 11.74
N GLN A 320 19.54 -8.79 11.80
CA GLN A 320 20.09 -9.81 10.90
C GLN A 320 19.91 -11.24 11.42
N ALA A 321 19.20 -11.44 12.54
CA ALA A 321 18.99 -12.78 13.08
C ALA A 321 18.14 -13.63 12.12
N PRO A 322 18.54 -14.90 11.85
CA PRO A 322 17.85 -15.74 10.88
C PRO A 322 16.45 -16.14 11.33
N LEU A 323 15.61 -16.55 10.39
CA LEU A 323 14.34 -17.23 10.62
C LEU A 323 14.55 -18.75 10.72
N MET A 324 13.59 -19.46 11.34
CA MET A 324 13.64 -20.93 11.41
C MET A 324 13.57 -21.57 10.01
N SER A 325 12.91 -20.91 9.05
CA SER A 325 12.75 -21.37 7.67
C SER A 325 14.07 -21.44 6.89
N GLU A 326 15.11 -20.72 7.32
CA GLU A 326 16.41 -20.67 6.65
C GLU A 326 17.30 -21.89 6.94
N GLY A 327 16.86 -22.77 7.82
CA GLY A 327 17.50 -24.05 8.09
C GLY A 327 18.72 -23.99 9.03
N GLU A 328 19.28 -25.17 9.30
CA GLU A 328 20.32 -25.36 10.32
C GLU A 328 21.67 -24.71 9.97
N GLU A 329 21.94 -24.45 8.69
CA GLU A 329 23.18 -23.81 8.27
C GLU A 329 23.21 -22.33 8.67
N ALA A 330 22.16 -21.56 8.32
CA ALA A 330 22.02 -20.15 8.70
C ALA A 330 21.97 -19.97 10.22
N ILE A 331 21.23 -20.83 10.91
CA ILE A 331 21.14 -20.81 12.39
C ILE A 331 22.48 -21.24 13.04
N GLY A 332 23.22 -22.14 12.39
CA GLY A 332 24.49 -22.66 12.87
C GLY A 332 25.63 -21.66 12.75
N SER A 333 25.60 -20.79 11.74
CA SER A 333 26.59 -19.74 11.50
C SER A 333 26.32 -18.44 12.27
N PHE A 334 25.14 -18.27 12.85
CA PHE A 334 24.79 -17.11 13.65
C PHE A 334 25.41 -17.17 15.06
N ASP A 335 26.12 -16.11 15.46
CA ASP A 335 26.87 -16.02 16.73
C ASP A 335 26.56 -14.76 17.56
N ASP A 336 25.70 -13.86 17.08
CA ASP A 336 25.35 -12.61 17.77
C ASP A 336 24.14 -12.81 18.70
N PHE A 337 24.37 -13.43 19.86
CA PHE A 337 23.30 -13.76 20.78
C PHE A 337 22.93 -12.59 21.70
N PRO A 338 21.64 -12.21 21.79
CA PRO A 338 21.24 -11.06 22.60
C PRO A 338 21.33 -11.35 24.10
N SER A 339 21.59 -10.30 24.89
CA SER A 339 21.59 -10.35 26.35
C SER A 339 20.27 -9.91 26.96
N CYS A 340 19.87 -10.57 28.05
CA CYS A 340 18.64 -10.24 28.76
C CYS A 340 18.71 -8.87 29.44
N SER A 341 17.71 -8.02 29.21
CA SER A 341 17.59 -6.68 29.78
C SER A 341 17.52 -6.64 31.32
N THR A 342 17.13 -7.74 31.97
CA THR A 342 16.96 -7.81 33.44
C THR A 342 18.06 -8.61 34.12
N CYS A 343 18.36 -9.82 33.66
CA CYS A 343 19.35 -10.68 34.32
C CYS A 343 20.75 -10.59 33.73
N GLY A 344 20.93 -9.88 32.61
CA GLY A 344 22.21 -9.69 31.93
C GLY A 344 22.82 -10.96 31.33
N ARG A 345 22.09 -12.09 31.37
CA ARG A 345 22.56 -13.33 30.76
C ARG A 345 22.36 -13.28 29.26
N GLU A 346 23.42 -13.59 28.53
CA GLU A 346 23.40 -13.85 27.10
C GLU A 346 22.58 -15.11 26.79
N LEU A 347 21.84 -15.06 25.70
CA LEU A 347 21.05 -16.19 25.23
C LEU A 347 21.99 -17.30 24.73
N THR A 348 21.79 -18.54 25.21
CA THR A 348 22.54 -19.68 24.66
C THR A 348 22.01 -20.03 23.27
N ARG A 349 22.82 -20.70 22.45
CA ARG A 349 22.36 -21.22 21.13
C ARG A 349 21.09 -22.06 21.25
N ASP A 350 20.98 -22.91 22.27
CA ASP A 350 19.77 -23.70 22.51
C ASP A 350 18.55 -22.84 22.88
N GLY A 351 18.78 -21.76 23.66
CA GLY A 351 17.76 -20.76 23.98
C GLY A 351 17.32 -20.00 22.73
N PHE A 352 18.25 -19.58 21.88
CA PHE A 352 17.98 -18.95 20.60
C PHE A 352 17.14 -19.85 19.69
N LYS A 353 17.55 -21.11 19.51
CA LYS A 353 16.77 -22.11 18.77
C LYS A 353 15.38 -22.35 19.38
N ALA A 354 15.23 -22.24 20.70
CA ALA A 354 13.92 -22.36 21.35
C ALA A 354 12.99 -21.19 21.00
N CYS A 355 13.50 -19.96 20.98
CA CYS A 355 12.76 -18.79 20.53
C CYS A 355 12.33 -18.94 19.05
N LEU A 356 13.25 -19.33 18.16
CA LEU A 356 12.93 -19.56 16.74
C LEU A 356 11.83 -20.62 16.52
N ARG A 357 11.82 -21.69 17.34
CA ARG A 357 10.74 -22.68 17.30
C ARG A 357 9.40 -22.14 17.76
N ILE A 358 9.38 -21.24 18.74
CA ILE A 358 8.16 -20.57 19.19
C ILE A 358 7.65 -19.67 18.07
N GLU A 359 8.52 -18.85 17.50
CA GLU A 359 8.20 -17.96 16.39
C GLU A 359 7.64 -18.73 15.18
N SER A 360 8.34 -19.75 14.71
CA SER A 360 7.87 -20.61 13.62
C SER A 360 6.52 -21.25 13.91
N ARG A 361 6.28 -21.68 15.15
CA ARG A 361 4.98 -22.24 15.54
C ARG A 361 3.86 -21.20 15.47
N ILE A 362 4.11 -19.96 15.90
CA ILE A 362 3.12 -18.87 15.80
C ILE A 362 2.89 -18.54 14.33
N GLY A 363 3.95 -18.40 13.53
CA GLY A 363 3.88 -18.12 12.09
C GLY A 363 3.00 -19.13 11.34
N ASN A 364 3.24 -20.43 11.52
CA ASN A 364 2.43 -21.47 10.87
C ASN A 364 0.95 -21.44 11.28
N ILE A 365 0.66 -21.01 12.51
CA ILE A 365 -0.72 -20.85 12.98
C ILE A 365 -1.36 -19.63 12.34
N LEU A 366 -0.64 -18.50 12.27
CA LEU A 366 -1.10 -17.28 11.63
C LEU A 366 -1.43 -17.53 10.16
N GLU A 367 -0.53 -18.16 9.41
CA GLU A 367 -0.76 -18.52 8.00
C GLU A 367 -2.06 -19.33 7.84
N SER A 368 -2.30 -20.30 8.73
CA SER A 368 -3.55 -21.08 8.73
C SER A 368 -4.79 -20.28 9.13
N LEU A 369 -4.66 -19.20 9.90
CA LEU A 369 -5.77 -18.34 10.32
C LEU A 369 -6.07 -17.27 9.28
N GLU A 370 -5.06 -16.66 8.67
CA GLU A 370 -5.16 -15.66 7.60
C GLU A 370 -5.78 -16.25 6.33
N ALA A 371 -5.54 -17.55 6.06
CA ALA A 371 -6.23 -18.28 5.00
C ALA A 371 -7.75 -18.46 5.22
N LYS A 372 -8.27 -18.12 6.40
CA LYS A 372 -9.71 -18.19 6.72
C LYS A 372 -10.32 -16.79 6.71
N PRO A 373 -11.56 -16.61 6.21
CA PRO A 373 -12.23 -15.31 6.19
C PRO A 373 -12.81 -14.97 7.58
N ILE A 374 -11.96 -14.94 8.60
CA ILE A 374 -12.34 -14.61 9.98
C ILE A 374 -12.68 -13.12 10.04
N SER A 375 -13.77 -12.81 10.73
CA SER A 375 -14.23 -11.46 11.02
C SER A 375 -15.03 -11.45 12.32
N ARG A 376 -15.25 -10.26 12.91
CA ARG A 376 -16.17 -10.06 14.05
C ARG A 376 -17.61 -10.55 13.85
N HIS A 377 -17.97 -11.00 12.65
CA HIS A 377 -19.30 -11.51 12.31
C HIS A 377 -19.38 -13.03 12.24
N ASN A 378 -18.27 -13.73 12.03
CA ASN A 378 -18.23 -15.18 11.82
C ASN A 378 -17.10 -15.88 12.60
N ALA A 379 -16.32 -15.17 13.43
CA ALA A 379 -15.17 -15.75 14.12
C ALA A 379 -15.49 -17.03 14.90
N GLY A 380 -16.67 -17.13 15.54
CA GLY A 380 -17.09 -18.34 16.25
C GLY A 380 -17.38 -19.56 15.37
N GLU A 381 -17.45 -19.39 14.05
CA GLU A 381 -17.53 -20.50 13.08
C GLU A 381 -16.16 -21.14 12.83
N PHE A 382 -15.08 -20.37 13.04
CA PHE A 382 -13.70 -20.77 12.76
C PHE A 382 -12.86 -21.04 14.00
N LEU A 383 -13.25 -20.47 15.14
CA LEU A 383 -12.52 -20.53 16.39
C LEU A 383 -13.42 -21.00 17.53
N SER A 384 -13.04 -22.09 18.19
CA SER A 384 -13.62 -22.52 19.45
C SER A 384 -12.99 -21.80 20.64
N SER A 385 -13.70 -21.75 21.77
CA SER A 385 -13.16 -21.16 23.01
C SER A 385 -11.88 -21.85 23.50
N MET A 386 -11.76 -23.16 23.28
CA MET A 386 -10.55 -23.92 23.61
C MET A 386 -9.37 -23.55 22.71
N GLU A 387 -9.61 -23.34 21.41
CA GLU A 387 -8.57 -22.84 20.51
C GLU A 387 -8.12 -21.45 20.89
N VAL A 388 -9.06 -20.55 21.19
CA VAL A 388 -8.74 -19.18 21.63
C VAL A 388 -7.89 -19.18 22.91
N GLU A 389 -8.22 -20.00 23.91
CA GLU A 389 -7.41 -20.13 25.12
C GLU A 389 -5.98 -20.64 24.79
N GLN A 390 -5.84 -21.54 23.83
CA GLN A 390 -4.53 -22.02 23.37
C GLN A 390 -3.75 -20.94 22.64
N LEU A 391 -4.41 -20.14 21.78
CA LEU A 391 -3.81 -19.03 21.05
C LEU A 391 -3.35 -17.92 21.99
N GLN A 392 -4.15 -17.57 22.99
CA GLN A 392 -3.75 -16.63 24.04
C GLN A 392 -2.52 -17.13 24.81
N ARG A 393 -2.50 -18.40 25.21
CA ARG A 393 -1.32 -18.96 25.89
C ARG A 393 -0.10 -18.93 24.99
N LEU A 394 -0.28 -19.12 23.68
CA LEU A 394 0.82 -19.12 22.73
C LEU A 394 1.38 -17.71 22.52
N SER A 395 0.54 -16.67 22.38
CA SER A 395 1.01 -15.28 22.25
C SER A 395 1.82 -14.84 23.46
N GLN A 396 1.50 -15.36 24.65
CA GLN A 396 2.22 -15.12 25.91
C GLN A 396 3.62 -15.73 25.96
N LEU A 397 3.90 -16.79 25.20
CA LEU A 397 5.21 -17.47 25.22
C LEU A 397 6.32 -16.67 24.50
N GLY A 398 5.96 -15.71 23.64
CA GLY A 398 6.88 -14.93 22.81
C GLY A 398 7.30 -13.56 23.37
N THR A 399 7.00 -13.21 24.62
CA THR A 399 6.63 -11.85 25.10
C THR A 399 5.23 -11.46 24.67
N HIS A 400 4.39 -11.23 25.68
CA HIS A 400 2.94 -11.09 25.60
C HIS A 400 2.45 -10.04 24.59
N ASP A 401 3.26 -9.02 24.30
CA ASP A 401 2.84 -7.78 23.65
C ASP A 401 3.92 -7.15 22.76
N LYS A 402 5.13 -7.73 22.71
CA LYS A 402 6.29 -7.09 22.06
C LYS A 402 6.77 -7.78 20.80
N HIS A 403 6.32 -9.00 20.54
CA HIS A 403 6.64 -9.73 19.32
C HIS A 403 5.59 -9.52 18.23
N GLY A 404 6.00 -9.25 16.98
CA GLY A 404 5.09 -8.95 15.87
C GLY A 404 4.07 -10.05 15.59
N LEU A 405 4.53 -11.30 15.50
CA LEU A 405 3.61 -12.44 15.35
C LEU A 405 2.62 -12.59 16.52
N SER A 406 3.04 -12.32 17.76
CA SER A 406 2.12 -12.34 18.91
C SER A 406 1.09 -11.22 18.81
N ALA A 407 1.50 -10.02 18.38
CA ALA A 407 0.61 -8.88 18.19
C ALA A 407 -0.42 -9.14 17.08
N LYS A 408 0.01 -9.67 15.93
CA LYS A 408 -0.88 -10.12 14.84
C LYS A 408 -1.89 -11.16 15.32
N LEU A 409 -1.44 -12.14 16.10
CA LEU A 409 -2.33 -13.16 16.66
C LEU A 409 -3.37 -12.56 17.61
N LEU A 410 -2.96 -11.63 18.48
CA LEU A 410 -3.89 -10.91 19.36
C LEU A 410 -4.89 -10.06 18.58
N HIS A 411 -4.48 -9.45 17.47
CA HIS A 411 -5.37 -8.71 16.59
C HIS A 411 -6.46 -9.60 15.99
N ILE A 412 -6.12 -10.81 15.52
CA ILE A 412 -7.13 -11.80 15.07
C ILE A 412 -8.10 -12.19 16.21
N LEU A 413 -7.61 -12.29 17.45
CA LEU A 413 -8.48 -12.62 18.59
C LEU A 413 -9.47 -11.49 18.95
N VAL A 414 -9.23 -10.25 18.53
CA VAL A 414 -10.17 -9.13 18.71
C VAL A 414 -11.53 -9.48 18.08
N ASP A 415 -11.52 -9.99 16.85
CA ASP A 415 -12.74 -10.37 16.13
C ASP A 415 -13.53 -11.46 16.87
N TYR A 416 -12.84 -12.44 17.45
CA TYR A 416 -13.47 -13.47 18.27
C TYR A 416 -14.16 -12.87 19.50
N TYR A 417 -13.47 -12.01 20.25
CA TYR A 417 -14.04 -11.42 21.46
C TYR A 417 -15.19 -10.45 21.18
N VAL A 418 -15.14 -9.72 20.06
CA VAL A 418 -16.28 -8.90 19.61
C VAL A 418 -17.47 -9.78 19.22
N PHE A 419 -17.21 -10.91 18.55
CA PHE A 419 -18.23 -11.89 18.21
C PHE A 419 -18.90 -12.48 19.46
N THR A 420 -18.13 -12.87 20.48
CA THR A 420 -18.64 -13.45 21.74
C THR A 420 -19.13 -12.43 22.76
N LYS A 421 -19.06 -11.13 22.45
CA LYS A 421 -19.46 -10.01 23.33
C LYS A 421 -18.58 -9.86 24.58
N GLU A 422 -17.37 -10.39 24.52
CA GLU A 422 -16.32 -10.23 25.54
C GLU A 422 -15.51 -8.95 25.29
N TYR A 423 -16.18 -7.81 25.20
CA TYR A 423 -15.58 -6.53 24.79
C TYR A 423 -14.37 -6.10 25.62
N SER A 424 -14.35 -6.42 26.92
CA SER A 424 -13.19 -6.12 27.78
C SER A 424 -11.92 -6.85 27.34
N GLU A 425 -12.03 -8.07 26.81
CA GLU A 425 -10.88 -8.82 26.29
C GLU A 425 -10.49 -8.33 24.89
N ALA A 426 -11.47 -7.99 24.04
CA ALA A 426 -11.23 -7.34 22.75
C ALA A 426 -10.41 -6.04 22.91
N ILE A 427 -10.82 -5.18 23.84
CA ILE A 427 -10.13 -3.90 24.13
C ILE A 427 -8.69 -4.13 24.61
N LYS A 428 -8.46 -5.12 25.48
CA LYS A 428 -7.09 -5.46 25.93
C LYS A 428 -6.21 -5.91 24.76
N CYS A 429 -6.76 -6.74 23.86
CA CYS A 429 -5.99 -7.24 22.72
C CYS A 429 -5.64 -6.12 21.73
N ILE A 430 -6.59 -5.25 21.39
CA ILE A 430 -6.33 -4.12 20.50
C ILE A 430 -5.40 -3.07 21.14
N ASP A 431 -5.50 -2.84 22.45
CA ASP A 431 -4.57 -1.95 23.17
C ASP A 431 -3.13 -2.48 23.08
N ILE A 432 -2.92 -3.78 23.27
CA ILE A 432 -1.62 -4.42 23.10
C ILE A 432 -1.09 -4.25 21.66
N TYR A 433 -1.95 -4.43 20.66
CA TYR A 433 -1.57 -4.25 19.25
C TYR A 433 -1.18 -2.79 18.94
N LEU A 434 -1.92 -1.82 19.47
CA LEU A 434 -1.60 -0.40 19.33
C LEU A 434 -0.27 -0.03 19.99
N ASP A 435 -0.02 -0.53 21.22
CA ASP A 435 1.25 -0.35 21.92
C ASP A 435 2.41 -0.99 21.15
N PHE A 436 2.18 -2.14 20.52
CA PHE A 436 3.13 -2.79 19.63
C PHE A 436 3.47 -1.89 18.42
N CYS A 437 2.46 -1.36 17.74
CA CYS A 437 2.64 -0.50 16.58
C CYS A 437 3.47 0.75 16.92
N GLU A 438 3.10 1.46 18.01
CA GLU A 438 3.81 2.68 18.47
C GLU A 438 5.28 2.42 18.79
N ARG A 439 5.60 1.22 19.28
CA ARG A 439 6.97 0.86 19.69
C ARG A 439 7.83 0.41 18.52
N VAL A 440 7.24 -0.28 17.53
CA VAL A 440 7.97 -0.87 16.40
C VAL A 440 8.17 0.11 15.26
N TYR A 441 7.30 1.10 15.15
CA TYR A 441 7.26 2.02 14.03
C TYR A 441 7.23 3.47 14.52
N ASP A 442 8.34 4.20 14.31
CA ASP A 442 8.49 5.59 14.72
C ASP A 442 7.95 6.55 13.65
N GLY A 443 6.63 6.75 13.64
CA GLY A 443 5.97 7.64 12.69
C GLY A 443 4.48 7.33 12.53
N LEU A 444 3.85 8.01 11.59
CA LEU A 444 2.48 7.68 11.18
C LEU A 444 2.47 6.30 10.51
N ASN A 445 1.43 5.49 10.73
CA ASN A 445 1.25 4.19 10.09
C ASN A 445 -0.25 3.90 9.92
N GLY A 446 -0.62 3.46 8.72
CA GLY A 446 -2.00 3.16 8.34
C GLY A 446 -2.58 2.05 9.20
N ALA A 447 -1.87 0.94 9.38
CA ALA A 447 -2.31 -0.20 10.21
C ALA A 447 -2.64 0.21 11.64
N ARG A 448 -1.83 1.09 12.25
CA ARG A 448 -2.13 1.68 13.56
C ARG A 448 -3.36 2.59 13.54
N SER A 449 -3.50 3.41 12.49
CA SER A 449 -4.64 4.33 12.35
C SER A 449 -5.97 3.55 12.21
N TRP A 450 -5.99 2.48 11.43
CA TRP A 450 -7.15 1.59 11.30
C TRP A 450 -7.42 0.80 12.59
N ALA A 451 -6.39 0.36 13.32
CA ALA A 451 -6.57 -0.24 14.63
C ALA A 451 -7.16 0.72 15.68
N LEU A 452 -6.85 2.02 15.60
CA LEU A 452 -7.50 3.05 16.41
C LEU A 452 -8.98 3.18 16.04
N GLU A 453 -9.30 3.27 14.74
CA GLU A 453 -10.70 3.27 14.28
C GLU A 453 -11.45 2.04 14.80
N GLU A 454 -10.85 0.85 14.69
CA GLU A 454 -11.42 -0.40 15.17
C GLU A 454 -11.68 -0.38 16.69
N LYS A 455 -10.75 0.16 17.48
CA LYS A 455 -10.95 0.33 18.92
C LYS A 455 -12.13 1.25 19.22
N GLY A 456 -12.30 2.35 18.48
CA GLY A 456 -13.46 3.23 18.59
C GLY A 456 -14.76 2.48 18.30
N ASP A 457 -14.75 1.68 17.24
CA ASP A 457 -15.84 0.79 16.82
C ASP A 457 -16.24 -0.23 17.92
N ILE A 458 -15.25 -0.81 18.61
CA ILE A 458 -15.45 -1.77 19.71
C ILE A 458 -16.04 -1.09 20.94
N LEU A 459 -15.49 0.07 21.32
CA LEU A 459 -15.98 0.84 22.47
C LEU A 459 -17.43 1.28 22.28
N LEU A 460 -17.77 1.73 21.07
CA LEU A 460 -19.13 2.11 20.70
C LEU A 460 -20.09 0.91 20.76
N GLU A 461 -19.67 -0.24 20.23
CA GLU A 461 -20.48 -1.46 20.26
C GLU A 461 -20.70 -1.94 21.70
N MET A 462 -19.67 -1.89 22.54
CA MET A 462 -19.74 -2.23 23.97
C MET A 462 -20.76 -1.34 24.70
N ALA A 463 -20.64 -0.01 24.56
CA ALA A 463 -21.56 0.93 25.20
C ALA A 463 -23.00 0.71 24.74
N THR A 464 -23.20 0.47 23.44
CA THR A 464 -24.52 0.16 22.88
C THR A 464 -25.07 -1.14 23.46
N TYR A 465 -24.26 -2.20 23.54
CA TYR A 465 -24.67 -3.49 24.08
C TYR A 465 -25.07 -3.39 25.55
N GLU A 466 -24.29 -2.69 26.37
CA GLU A 466 -24.59 -2.47 27.78
C GLU A 466 -25.96 -1.79 27.97
N ILE A 467 -26.25 -0.73 27.21
CA ILE A 467 -27.55 -0.05 27.21
C ILE A 467 -28.68 -1.01 26.82
N LEU A 468 -28.49 -1.81 25.77
CA LEU A 468 -29.51 -2.77 25.33
C LEU A 468 -29.78 -3.84 26.38
N ILE A 469 -28.74 -4.37 27.02
CA ILE A 469 -28.89 -5.37 28.09
C ILE A 469 -29.57 -4.77 29.33
N GLU A 470 -29.26 -3.52 29.70
CA GLU A 470 -29.95 -2.78 30.75
C GLU A 470 -31.45 -2.62 30.45
N ARG A 471 -31.81 -2.34 29.19
CA ARG A 471 -33.22 -2.25 28.75
C ARG A 471 -33.95 -3.58 28.83
N ASN A 472 -33.35 -4.64 28.28
CA ASN A 472 -33.96 -5.97 28.26
C ASN A 472 -32.95 -7.09 27.95
N SER A 473 -32.31 -7.62 28.98
CA SER A 473 -31.28 -8.66 28.84
C SER A 473 -31.73 -9.91 28.07
N SER A 474 -32.96 -10.39 28.27
CA SER A 474 -33.44 -11.61 27.62
C SER A 474 -33.75 -11.43 26.13
N LYS A 475 -34.05 -10.20 25.71
CA LYS A 475 -34.30 -9.86 24.31
C LYS A 475 -33.01 -9.64 23.53
N PHE A 476 -32.02 -8.99 24.13
CA PHE A 476 -30.86 -8.47 23.41
C PHE A 476 -29.58 -9.31 23.55
N SER A 477 -29.54 -10.29 24.46
CA SER A 477 -28.36 -11.14 24.67
C SER A 477 -27.93 -11.93 23.42
N GLY A 478 -28.87 -12.27 22.54
CA GLY A 478 -28.59 -12.99 21.29
C GLY A 478 -28.35 -12.11 20.06
N PHE A 479 -28.20 -10.79 20.23
CA PHE A 479 -27.98 -9.90 19.09
C PHE A 479 -26.56 -10.06 18.54
N SER A 480 -26.45 -10.21 17.22
CA SER A 480 -25.17 -10.17 16.53
C SER A 480 -24.54 -8.77 16.58
N SER A 481 -23.23 -8.68 16.35
CA SER A 481 -22.50 -7.40 16.26
C SER A 481 -23.15 -6.45 15.25
N GLN A 482 -23.57 -6.97 14.09
CA GLN A 482 -24.28 -6.18 13.08
C GLN A 482 -25.64 -5.66 13.57
N SER A 483 -26.36 -6.45 14.38
CA SER A 483 -27.64 -6.02 14.97
C SER A 483 -27.43 -4.91 16.00
N ILE A 484 -26.39 -5.01 16.82
CA ILE A 484 -26.04 -3.98 17.81
C ILE A 484 -25.68 -2.66 17.10
N ARG A 485 -24.82 -2.71 16.07
CA ARG A 485 -24.50 -1.52 15.25
C ARG A 485 -25.71 -0.90 14.60
N ARG A 486 -26.63 -1.70 14.04
CA ARG A 486 -27.90 -1.17 13.49
C ARG A 486 -28.74 -0.50 14.57
N MET A 487 -28.77 -1.04 15.78
CA MET A 487 -29.47 -0.41 16.90
C MET A 487 -28.84 0.92 17.29
N PHE A 488 -27.52 1.08 17.18
CA PHE A 488 -26.88 2.37 17.37
C PHE A 488 -27.35 3.39 16.31
N PHE A 489 -27.24 3.06 15.02
CA PHE A 489 -27.55 4.02 13.95
C PHE A 489 -29.05 4.35 13.79
N TYR A 490 -29.94 3.42 14.14
CA TYR A 490 -31.38 3.56 13.88
C TYR A 490 -32.24 3.47 15.16
N GLY A 491 -31.63 3.21 16.31
CA GLY A 491 -32.33 3.11 17.57
C GLY A 491 -32.69 4.47 18.13
N THR A 492 -33.70 4.47 19.01
CA THR A 492 -33.99 5.62 19.86
C THR A 492 -33.29 5.41 21.20
N PHE A 493 -32.49 6.39 21.62
CA PHE A 493 -31.77 6.43 22.90
C PHE A 493 -32.29 7.60 23.74
N ALA A 494 -32.40 7.38 25.05
CA ALA A 494 -32.69 8.41 26.03
C ALA A 494 -31.46 9.33 26.22
N GLU A 495 -31.69 10.51 26.80
CA GLU A 495 -30.64 11.53 26.96
C GLU A 495 -29.46 11.05 27.83
N ASP A 496 -29.73 10.24 28.85
CA ASP A 496 -28.71 9.63 29.71
C ASP A 496 -27.94 8.50 29.01
N GLU A 497 -28.59 7.76 28.12
CA GLU A 497 -27.96 6.70 27.30
C GLU A 497 -27.04 7.32 26.23
N ILE A 498 -27.47 8.43 25.62
CA ILE A 498 -26.64 9.23 24.71
C ILE A 498 -25.35 9.65 25.41
N GLY A 499 -25.42 10.10 26.67
CA GLY A 499 -24.22 10.46 27.44
C GLY A 499 -23.21 9.32 27.61
N LYS A 500 -23.67 8.06 27.68
CA LYS A 500 -22.79 6.88 27.72
C LYS A 500 -22.15 6.60 26.35
N LEU A 501 -22.90 6.74 25.27
CA LEU A 501 -22.40 6.58 23.89
C LEU A 501 -21.39 7.69 23.53
N ALA A 502 -21.65 8.90 24.01
CA ALA A 502 -20.82 10.09 23.89
C ALA A 502 -19.54 10.08 24.74
N SER A 503 -19.10 8.92 25.25
CA SER A 503 -17.96 8.89 26.18
C SER A 503 -16.72 9.50 25.52
N SER A 504 -15.97 10.31 26.29
CA SER A 504 -14.80 11.00 25.75
C SER A 504 -13.79 10.04 25.14
N ARG A 505 -13.67 8.82 25.69
CA ARG A 505 -12.77 7.78 25.18
C ARG A 505 -13.13 7.31 23.76
N ILE A 506 -14.41 7.24 23.39
CA ILE A 506 -14.83 6.84 22.02
C ILE A 506 -14.43 7.95 21.04
N LEU A 507 -14.80 9.19 21.36
CA LEU A 507 -14.49 10.36 20.54
C LEU A 507 -12.97 10.58 20.41
N GLU A 508 -12.23 10.57 21.51
CA GLU A 508 -10.77 10.70 21.54
C GLU A 508 -10.09 9.65 20.64
N THR A 509 -10.61 8.42 20.62
CA THR A 509 -10.06 7.34 19.80
C THR A 509 -10.31 7.59 18.31
N TYR A 510 -11.53 7.96 17.91
CA TYR A 510 -11.82 8.29 16.51
C TYR A 510 -11.12 9.57 16.05
N GLU A 511 -11.04 10.60 16.89
CA GLU A 511 -10.33 11.85 16.59
C GLU A 511 -8.85 11.58 16.32
N LYS A 512 -8.20 10.73 17.12
CA LYS A 512 -6.81 10.31 16.89
C LYS A 512 -6.65 9.56 15.57
N ALA A 513 -7.53 8.60 15.27
CA ALA A 513 -7.51 7.89 13.99
C ALA A 513 -7.71 8.84 12.79
N ALA A 514 -8.70 9.74 12.87
CA ALA A 514 -8.99 10.70 11.81
C ALA A 514 -7.83 11.66 11.57
N GLU A 515 -7.22 12.21 12.62
CA GLU A 515 -6.07 13.12 12.49
C GLU A 515 -4.90 12.43 11.79
N GLU A 516 -4.58 11.19 12.16
CA GLU A 516 -3.49 10.42 11.54
C GLU A 516 -3.78 10.08 10.08
N LEU A 517 -5.00 9.63 9.76
CA LEU A 517 -5.43 9.35 8.38
C LEU A 517 -5.47 10.62 7.51
N LYS A 518 -5.82 11.76 8.09
CA LYS A 518 -5.77 13.06 7.40
C LYS A 518 -4.34 13.46 7.06
N LEU A 519 -3.40 13.24 7.99
CA LEU A 519 -1.98 13.52 7.74
C LEU A 519 -1.45 12.60 6.63
N LEU A 520 -1.70 11.30 6.71
CA LEU A 520 -1.27 10.31 5.71
C LEU A 520 -1.91 10.56 4.33
N PHE A 521 -3.24 10.63 4.26
CA PHE A 521 -3.99 10.51 3.00
C PHE A 521 -4.72 11.79 2.60
N GLY A 522 -4.89 12.75 3.50
CA GLY A 522 -5.63 13.99 3.26
C GLY A 522 -7.04 13.97 3.83
N ASP A 523 -7.63 15.15 3.99
CA ASP A 523 -8.98 15.30 4.56
C ASP A 523 -10.10 14.91 3.60
N TRP A 524 -9.80 14.87 2.30
CA TRP A 524 -10.69 14.42 1.24
C TRP A 524 -10.71 12.90 1.05
N HIS A 525 -9.72 12.18 1.60
CA HIS A 525 -9.59 10.75 1.37
C HIS A 525 -10.69 9.94 2.08
N GLU A 526 -11.09 8.81 1.51
CA GLU A 526 -12.18 8.00 2.05
C GLU A 526 -11.89 7.48 3.45
N TYR A 527 -10.63 7.13 3.75
CA TYR A 527 -10.23 6.66 5.08
C TYR A 527 -10.47 7.72 6.16
N HIS A 528 -10.07 8.97 5.93
CA HIS A 528 -10.35 10.06 6.87
C HIS A 528 -11.85 10.35 6.95
N THR A 529 -12.51 10.53 5.82
CA THR A 529 -13.92 10.96 5.78
C THR A 529 -14.86 9.93 6.41
N LYS A 530 -14.62 8.62 6.23
CA LYS A 530 -15.39 7.56 6.91
C LYS A 530 -15.27 7.65 8.43
N VAL A 531 -14.08 7.86 8.98
CA VAL A 531 -13.87 8.02 10.43
C VAL A 531 -14.49 9.34 10.92
N HIS A 532 -14.28 10.43 10.18
CA HIS A 532 -14.84 11.74 10.52
C HIS A 532 -16.38 11.73 10.52
N GLU A 533 -17.02 10.99 9.61
CA GLU A 533 -18.47 10.78 9.66
C GLU A 533 -18.94 10.08 10.93
N LYS A 534 -18.15 9.12 11.47
CA LYS A 534 -18.45 8.48 12.76
C LYS A 534 -18.42 9.52 13.88
N ILE A 535 -17.40 10.38 13.92
CA ILE A 535 -17.29 11.50 14.89
C ILE A 535 -18.50 12.43 14.79
N ILE A 536 -18.87 12.87 13.58
CA ILE A 536 -20.05 13.75 13.40
C ILE A 536 -21.31 13.06 13.93
N LYS A 537 -21.53 11.79 13.56
CA LYS A 537 -22.71 11.03 14.02
C LYS A 537 -22.75 10.99 15.54
N GLU A 538 -21.64 10.62 16.21
CA GLU A 538 -21.54 10.65 17.67
C GLU A 538 -21.88 12.05 18.22
N CYS A 539 -21.19 13.10 17.77
CA CYS A 539 -21.36 14.49 18.22
C CYS A 539 -22.81 15.02 18.06
N VAL A 540 -23.48 14.67 16.96
CA VAL A 540 -24.86 15.08 16.69
C VAL A 540 -25.83 14.42 17.69
N PHE A 541 -25.57 13.18 18.12
CA PHE A 541 -26.36 12.57 19.19
C PHE A 541 -26.13 13.27 20.54
N VAL A 542 -24.91 13.77 20.83
CA VAL A 542 -24.56 14.43 22.11
C VAL A 542 -25.16 15.83 22.29
N LEU A 543 -25.58 16.50 21.21
CA LEU A 543 -26.12 17.88 21.28
C LEU A 543 -27.64 17.92 21.03
N PRO A 544 -28.50 17.70 22.06
CA PRO A 544 -29.94 17.95 21.91
C PRO A 544 -30.33 19.44 21.75
N LEU A 545 -29.40 20.42 21.77
CA LEU A 545 -29.76 21.81 22.11
C LEU A 545 -28.99 22.97 21.43
N VAL A 546 -28.30 22.76 20.30
CA VAL A 546 -27.74 23.89 19.50
C VAL A 546 -28.28 23.92 18.07
N ALA A 547 -29.52 23.47 17.86
CA ALA A 547 -30.27 23.72 16.62
C ALA A 547 -30.72 25.19 16.44
N LEU A 548 -30.05 26.17 17.08
CA LEU A 548 -30.43 27.59 17.00
C LEU A 548 -29.28 28.55 16.64
N VAL A 549 -28.01 28.15 16.58
CA VAL A 549 -26.91 29.07 16.22
C VAL A 549 -25.74 28.37 15.51
N LEU A 550 -25.97 27.72 14.38
CA LEU A 550 -24.91 27.53 13.37
C LEU A 550 -25.42 28.11 12.05
N PRO A 551 -24.70 29.04 11.40
CA PRO A 551 -25.09 29.53 10.09
C PRO A 551 -25.01 28.35 9.12
N VAL A 552 -26.08 28.17 8.37
CA VAL A 552 -26.21 27.18 7.29
C VAL A 552 -24.95 27.19 6.43
N LEU A 553 -24.11 26.16 6.55
CA LEU A 553 -23.14 25.86 5.51
C LEU A 553 -23.95 25.46 4.26
N PRO A 554 -23.64 26.00 3.07
CA PRO A 554 -24.39 25.67 1.87
C PRO A 554 -24.17 24.18 1.57
N THR A 555 -25.26 23.45 1.47
CA THR A 555 -25.27 22.08 0.93
C THR A 555 -24.55 22.04 -0.41
N ALA A 556 -23.82 20.96 -0.68
CA ALA A 556 -23.00 20.69 -1.87
C ALA A 556 -23.76 20.64 -3.23
N LYS A 557 -24.87 21.35 -3.38
CA LYS A 557 -25.62 21.54 -4.64
C LYS A 557 -25.62 22.97 -5.17
N GLU A 558 -25.00 23.92 -4.48
CA GLU A 558 -24.99 25.34 -4.89
C GLU A 558 -23.58 25.91 -5.07
N ILE A 559 -22.73 25.24 -5.86
CA ILE A 559 -21.61 25.91 -6.53
C ILE A 559 -21.56 25.41 -7.98
N VAL A 560 -22.36 26.05 -8.83
CA VAL A 560 -22.13 26.09 -10.28
C VAL A 560 -22.32 27.55 -10.71
N PRO A 561 -21.29 28.26 -11.20
CA PRO A 561 -21.50 29.55 -11.83
C PRO A 561 -22.17 29.32 -13.18
N ALA A 562 -23.31 29.98 -13.36
CA ALA A 562 -24.06 30.00 -14.61
C ALA A 562 -23.17 30.49 -15.78
N PHE A 563 -22.81 29.57 -16.67
CA PHE A 563 -22.46 29.92 -18.05
C PHE A 563 -23.68 29.73 -18.94
N ASN A 564 -24.09 30.86 -19.50
CA ASN A 564 -25.28 31.06 -20.31
C ASN A 564 -24.95 30.68 -21.76
N LEU A 565 -25.49 29.57 -22.28
CA LEU A 565 -25.49 29.28 -23.70
C LEU A 565 -26.88 28.84 -24.17
N GLY A 566 -27.50 29.75 -24.93
CA GLY A 566 -28.41 29.53 -26.07
C GLY A 566 -29.30 28.30 -26.08
N ARG A 567 -30.59 28.51 -25.81
CA ARG A 567 -31.68 27.65 -26.27
C ARG A 567 -31.70 27.55 -27.79
N HIS A 568 -31.70 26.32 -28.32
CA HIS A 568 -32.43 25.99 -29.54
C HIS A 568 -33.37 24.81 -29.25
N ASN A 569 -34.65 25.02 -29.56
CA ASN A 569 -35.72 24.04 -29.63
C ASN A 569 -35.33 22.86 -30.54
N VAL A 570 -35.83 21.64 -30.28
CA VAL A 570 -36.93 20.99 -31.04
C VAL A 570 -37.37 19.70 -30.33
N ASP A 571 -38.61 19.72 -29.87
CA ASP A 571 -39.68 18.71 -29.93
C ASP A 571 -39.45 17.18 -29.88
N THR A 572 -40.11 16.59 -28.86
CA THR A 572 -41.03 15.43 -28.89
C THR A 572 -40.57 14.06 -29.41
N ALA A 573 -40.59 13.06 -28.51
CA ALA A 573 -41.58 11.94 -28.44
C ALA A 573 -40.99 10.66 -27.79
N PRO A 574 -41.81 9.76 -27.23
CA PRO A 574 -41.44 8.96 -26.05
C PRO A 574 -41.31 7.44 -26.29
N LEU A 575 -40.78 6.77 -25.26
CA LEU A 575 -41.11 5.42 -24.76
C LEU A 575 -41.24 4.27 -25.77
N PHE A 576 -40.40 3.24 -25.65
CA PHE A 576 -40.80 1.90 -25.15
C PHE A 576 -39.59 0.93 -25.13
N THR A 577 -39.62 0.07 -24.10
CA THR A 577 -38.81 -1.13 -23.79
C THR A 577 -37.34 -0.96 -23.46
#